data_AF-J9GP37-F1
#
_entry.id   AF-J9GP37-F1
#
_cell.length_a   1.000
_cell.length_b   1.000
_cell.length_c   1.000
_cell.angle_alpha   90.00
_cell.angle_beta   90.00
_cell.angle_gamma   90.00
#
_symmetry.space_group_name_H-M   'P 1'
#
loop_
_entity.id
_entity.type
_entity.pdbx_description
1 polymer ?
#
loop_
_entity_poly.entity_id
_entity_poly.type
_entity_poly.pdbx_seq_one_letter_code
_entity_poly.pdbx_strand_id
1 'polypeptide(L)'
;EPANRSIFEYVASSIEWLDVCNEGFANFHLVFLMRLTRFLGFMPNVEGMKEGEWFDLRTADFVAEQPLHNDTLTPAYAILIPKLLRLRYGTMRLFRFRGTERSQLLSYINLYYRLHLPDFPELKSFSVLKELF
;
A
#
# COMPACT_ATOMS: atom_id res chain seq x y z
N GLU A 1 -5.03 -11.68 -22.87
CA GLU A 1 -3.79 -11.69 -22.06
C GLU A 1 -4.10 -12.06 -20.61
N PRO A 2 -3.38 -13.02 -20.01
CA PRO A 2 -3.66 -13.53 -18.65
C PRO A 2 -3.50 -12.49 -17.53
N ALA A 3 -2.62 -11.51 -17.69
CA ALA A 3 -2.38 -10.44 -16.70
C ALA A 3 -3.63 -9.58 -16.48
N ASN A 4 -4.29 -9.16 -17.56
CA ASN A 4 -5.50 -8.33 -17.48
C ASN A 4 -6.66 -9.06 -16.78
N ARG A 5 -6.77 -10.37 -16.99
CA ARG A 5 -7.79 -11.20 -16.32
C ARG A 5 -7.55 -11.30 -14.81
N SER A 6 -6.31 -11.53 -14.38
CA SER A 6 -6.01 -11.66 -12.95
C SER A 6 -6.12 -10.33 -12.19
N ILE A 7 -5.77 -9.20 -12.83
CA ILE A 7 -6.03 -7.86 -12.28
C ILE A 7 -7.53 -7.63 -12.14
N PHE A 8 -8.31 -7.90 -13.19
CA PHE A 8 -9.76 -7.73 -13.17
C PHE A 8 -10.41 -8.58 -12.06
N GLU A 9 -10.07 -9.86 -11.98
CA GLU A 9 -10.59 -10.77 -10.95
C GLU A 9 -10.24 -10.28 -9.54
N TYR A 10 -9.02 -9.77 -9.35
CA TYR A 10 -8.60 -9.20 -8.08
C TYR A 10 -9.41 -7.95 -7.72
N VAL A 11 -9.61 -7.03 -8.66
CA VAL A 11 -10.38 -5.80 -8.44
C VAL A 11 -11.84 -6.15 -8.15
N ALA A 12 -12.49 -6.94 -9.00
CA ALA A 12 -13.88 -7.35 -8.83
C ALA A 12 -14.11 -8.01 -7.47
N SER A 13 -13.32 -9.04 -7.12
CA SER A 13 -13.44 -9.74 -5.83
C SER A 13 -13.20 -8.81 -4.63
N SER A 14 -12.36 -7.77 -4.80
CA SER A 14 -12.09 -6.81 -3.72
C SER A 14 -13.27 -5.88 -3.48
N ILE A 15 -13.93 -5.44 -4.54
CA ILE A 15 -15.13 -4.60 -4.46
C ILE A 15 -16.31 -5.41 -3.92
N GLU A 16 -16.52 -6.63 -4.41
CA GLU A 16 -17.54 -7.55 -3.86
C GLU A 16 -17.33 -7.78 -2.36
N TRP A 17 -16.08 -7.99 -1.93
CA TRP A 17 -15.78 -8.14 -0.51
C TRP A 17 -16.14 -6.88 0.30
N LEU A 18 -15.84 -5.69 -0.24
CA LEU A 18 -16.15 -4.43 0.44
C LEU A 18 -17.67 -4.21 0.55
N ASP A 19 -18.43 -4.54 -0.50
CA ASP A 19 -19.88 -4.36 -0.57
C ASP A 19 -20.63 -5.22 0.47
N VAL A 20 -20.17 -6.45 0.71
CA VAL A 20 -20.77 -7.36 1.70
C VAL A 20 -20.26 -7.13 3.12
N CYS A 21 -19.21 -6.33 3.31
CA CYS A 21 -18.57 -6.16 4.60
C CYS A 21 -19.24 -5.06 5.43
N ASN A 22 -19.87 -5.44 6.55
CA ASN A 22 -20.54 -4.48 7.43
C ASN A 22 -19.59 -3.72 8.38
N GLU A 23 -18.42 -4.27 8.71
CA GLU A 23 -17.50 -3.67 9.69
C GLU A 23 -16.05 -4.14 9.53
N GLY A 24 -15.10 -3.40 10.12
CA GLY A 24 -13.69 -3.80 10.12
C GLY A 24 -12.97 -3.56 8.78
N PHE A 25 -13.58 -2.82 7.85
CA PHE A 25 -13.04 -2.45 6.54
C PHE A 25 -12.18 -1.16 6.56
N ALA A 26 -11.90 -0.60 7.74
CA ALA A 26 -11.15 0.64 7.92
C ALA A 26 -9.77 0.65 7.21
N ASN A 27 -9.13 -0.50 7.03
CA ASN A 27 -7.83 -0.63 6.37
C ASN A 27 -7.92 -1.13 4.92
N PHE A 28 -9.13 -1.27 4.38
CA PHE A 28 -9.37 -1.89 3.07
C PHE A 28 -8.49 -1.27 1.97
N HIS A 29 -8.45 0.06 1.89
CA HIS A 29 -7.69 0.79 0.88
C HIS A 29 -6.18 0.49 0.94
N LEU A 30 -5.59 0.36 2.14
CA LEU A 30 -4.18 -0.01 2.30
C LEU A 30 -3.93 -1.43 1.80
N VAL A 31 -4.78 -2.38 2.19
CA VAL A 31 -4.67 -3.78 1.74
C VAL A 31 -4.84 -3.91 0.24
N PHE A 32 -5.83 -3.20 -0.31
CA PHE A 32 -6.16 -3.18 -1.72
C PHE A 32 -4.96 -2.70 -2.56
N LEU A 33 -4.45 -1.51 -2.25
CA LEU A 33 -3.34 -0.93 -3.01
C LEU A 33 -2.07 -1.76 -2.84
N MET A 34 -1.71 -2.17 -1.63
CA MET A 34 -0.48 -2.93 -1.42
C MET A 34 -0.48 -4.27 -2.16
N ARG A 35 -1.61 -4.98 -2.21
CA ARG A 35 -1.71 -6.24 -2.96
C ARG A 35 -1.79 -6.03 -4.47
N LEU A 36 -2.35 -4.91 -4.93
CA LEU A 36 -2.42 -4.57 -6.34
C LEU A 36 -1.01 -4.42 -6.96
N THR A 37 -0.02 -3.93 -6.21
CA THR A 37 1.39 -3.82 -6.65
C THR A 37 1.95 -5.14 -7.23
N ARG A 38 1.53 -6.29 -6.68
CA ARG A 38 1.95 -7.62 -7.14
C ARG A 38 1.55 -7.88 -8.59
N PHE A 39 0.35 -7.43 -8.98
CA PHE A 39 -0.15 -7.65 -10.32
C PHE A 39 0.43 -6.65 -11.33
N LEU A 40 0.87 -5.50 -10.83
CA LEU A 40 1.45 -4.44 -11.65
C LEU A 40 2.99 -4.54 -11.78
N GLY A 41 3.63 -5.45 -11.06
CA GLY A 41 5.04 -5.78 -11.24
C GLY A 41 6.03 -4.94 -10.42
N PHE A 42 5.56 -4.17 -9.43
CA PHE A 42 6.40 -3.33 -8.56
C PHE A 42 6.09 -3.61 -7.08
N MET A 43 6.15 -4.87 -6.66
CA MET A 43 5.95 -5.20 -5.25
C MET A 43 7.15 -4.72 -4.42
N PRO A 44 6.95 -4.09 -3.25
CA PRO A 44 8.05 -3.75 -2.34
C PRO A 44 8.91 -4.97 -1.98
N ASN A 45 10.23 -4.82 -2.06
CA ASN A 45 11.15 -5.83 -1.57
C ASN A 45 11.19 -5.78 -0.04
N VAL A 46 11.06 -6.96 0.59
CA VAL A 46 11.14 -7.12 2.05
C VAL A 46 12.12 -8.22 2.45
N GLU A 47 12.84 -8.78 1.48
CA GLU A 47 13.83 -9.81 1.73
C GLU A 47 15.03 -9.22 2.49
N GLY A 48 15.46 -9.87 3.56
CA GLY A 48 16.63 -9.44 4.33
C GLY A 48 16.47 -8.15 5.15
N MET A 49 15.27 -7.56 5.18
CA MET A 49 14.94 -6.35 5.94
C MET A 49 15.34 -6.45 7.42
N LYS A 50 15.94 -5.37 7.94
CA LYS A 50 16.34 -5.23 9.35
C LYS A 50 15.63 -4.07 10.03
N GLU A 51 15.35 -4.24 11.31
CA GLU A 51 14.79 -3.16 12.12
C GLU A 51 15.76 -1.96 12.18
N GLY A 52 15.23 -0.76 12.01
CA GLY A 52 16.02 0.48 11.95
C GLY A 52 16.40 0.92 10.54
N GLU A 53 16.16 0.11 9.50
CA GLU A 53 16.40 0.50 8.11
C GLU A 53 15.32 1.44 7.57
N TRP A 54 15.72 2.30 6.65
CA TRP A 54 14.82 3.13 5.84
C TRP A 54 14.27 2.29 4.69
N PHE A 55 13.21 2.77 4.05
CA PHE A 55 12.72 2.20 2.79
C PHE A 55 12.80 3.25 1.69
N ASP A 56 13.52 2.96 0.62
CA ASP A 56 13.58 3.83 -0.55
C ASP A 56 12.41 3.52 -1.49
N LEU A 57 11.53 4.51 -1.67
CA LEU A 57 10.32 4.36 -2.47
C LEU A 57 10.63 4.27 -3.97
N ARG A 58 11.79 4.76 -4.43
CA ARG A 58 12.19 4.71 -5.84
C ARG A 58 12.72 3.33 -6.21
N THR A 59 13.62 2.79 -5.39
CA THR A 59 14.21 1.46 -5.62
C THR A 59 13.34 0.32 -5.11
N ALA A 60 12.32 0.63 -4.30
CA ALA A 60 11.44 -0.34 -3.66
C ALA A 60 12.17 -1.30 -2.70
N ASP A 61 13.24 -0.84 -2.06
CA ASP A 61 14.09 -1.67 -1.20
C ASP A 61 14.43 -0.99 0.14
N PHE A 62 14.84 -1.80 1.11
CA PHE A 62 15.36 -1.33 2.39
C PHE A 62 16.81 -0.88 2.26
N VAL A 63 17.13 0.23 2.91
CA VAL A 63 18.46 0.86 2.89
C VAL A 63 18.88 1.26 4.29
N ALA A 64 20.17 1.12 4.59
CA ALA A 64 20.71 1.35 5.93
C ALA A 64 20.59 2.83 6.38
N GLU A 65 20.65 3.76 5.44
CA GLU A 65 20.59 5.20 5.66
C GLU A 65 19.75 5.89 4.59
N GLN A 66 19.27 7.10 4.88
CA GLN A 66 18.47 7.86 3.93
C GLN A 66 19.31 8.30 2.71
N PRO A 67 18.91 7.95 1.47
CA PRO A 67 19.51 8.51 0.25
C PRO A 67 19.38 10.03 0.15
N LEU A 68 20.08 10.65 -0.82
CA LEU A 68 20.06 12.11 -1.09
C LEU A 68 18.74 12.63 -1.71
N HIS A 69 17.61 12.02 -1.38
CA HIS A 69 16.28 12.46 -1.79
C HIS A 69 15.24 12.18 -0.69
N ASN A 70 14.05 12.79 -0.85
CA ASN A 70 12.98 12.71 0.15
C ASN A 70 11.97 11.59 -0.11
N ASP A 71 12.10 10.83 -1.21
CA ASP A 71 11.21 9.72 -1.55
C ASP A 71 11.53 8.46 -0.74
N THR A 72 11.48 8.57 0.59
CA THR A 72 11.88 7.53 1.53
C THR A 72 10.89 7.44 2.69
N LEU A 73 10.82 6.26 3.30
CA LEU A 73 10.16 6.07 4.59
C LEU A 73 11.21 6.04 5.68
N THR A 74 10.95 6.77 6.76
CA THR A 74 11.72 6.63 7.99
C THR A 74 11.56 5.21 8.55
N PRO A 75 12.48 4.74 9.40
CA PRO A 75 12.39 3.40 10.00
C PRO A 75 11.06 3.12 10.72
N ALA A 76 10.46 4.16 11.33
CA ALA A 76 9.17 4.08 12.01
C ALA A 76 8.01 3.69 11.07
N TYR A 77 8.08 4.08 9.79
CA TYR A 77 7.08 3.69 8.78
C TYR A 77 7.54 2.49 7.94
N ALA A 78 8.83 2.37 7.66
CA ALA A 78 9.41 1.28 6.87
C ALA A 78 9.09 -0.10 7.49
N ILE A 79 9.14 -0.23 8.82
CA ILE A 79 8.77 -1.45 9.56
C ILE A 79 7.32 -1.91 9.34
N LEU A 80 6.45 -1.03 8.79
CA LEU A 80 5.07 -1.35 8.48
C LEU A 80 4.90 -2.01 7.12
N ILE A 81 5.85 -1.86 6.18
CA ILE A 81 5.76 -2.42 4.82
C ILE A 81 5.57 -3.95 4.83
N PRO A 82 6.39 -4.75 5.55
CA PRO A 82 6.20 -6.20 5.59
C PRO A 82 4.87 -6.60 6.24
N LYS A 83 4.38 -5.80 7.20
CA LYS A 83 3.09 -6.03 7.86
C LYS A 83 1.94 -5.80 6.88
N LEU A 84 1.98 -4.68 6.14
CA LEU A 84 0.98 -4.32 5.14
C LEU A 84 0.89 -5.36 4.01
N LEU A 85 2.02 -5.87 3.52
CA LEU A 85 2.04 -6.93 2.49
C LEU A 85 1.40 -8.24 2.96
N ARG A 86 1.41 -8.52 4.27
CA ARG A 86 0.80 -9.72 4.86
C ARG A 86 -0.68 -9.56 5.19
N LEU A 87 -1.21 -8.34 5.15
CA LEU A 87 -2.63 -8.10 5.43
C LEU A 87 -3.52 -8.73 4.36
N ARG A 88 -4.67 -9.24 4.81
CA ARG A 88 -5.75 -9.77 3.98
C ARG A 88 -7.06 -9.19 4.45
N TYR A 89 -8.09 -9.21 3.62
CA TYR A 89 -9.39 -8.63 3.99
C TYR A 89 -9.98 -9.24 5.27
N GLY A 90 -9.86 -10.56 5.46
CA GLY A 90 -10.29 -11.22 6.70
C GLY A 90 -9.45 -10.91 7.95
N THR A 91 -8.23 -10.41 7.81
CA THR A 91 -7.28 -10.21 8.92
C THR A 91 -6.93 -8.75 9.18
N MET A 92 -7.28 -7.82 8.28
CA MET A 92 -6.86 -6.43 8.37
C MET A 92 -7.37 -5.69 9.60
N ARG A 93 -8.51 -6.11 10.16
CA ARG A 93 -9.06 -5.58 11.42
C ARG A 93 -8.17 -5.80 12.64
N LEU A 94 -7.24 -6.76 12.56
CA LEU A 94 -6.31 -7.07 13.65
C LEU A 94 -5.24 -5.98 13.82
N PHE A 95 -5.00 -5.17 12.78
CA PHE A 95 -4.08 -4.04 12.82
C PHE A 95 -4.85 -2.74 12.98
N ARG A 96 -4.86 -2.18 14.19
CA ARG A 96 -5.58 -0.95 14.49
C ARG A 96 -4.70 0.27 14.24
N PHE A 97 -4.67 0.73 13.00
CA PHE A 97 -4.08 2.03 12.67
C PHE A 97 -5.04 3.15 13.08
N ARG A 98 -4.49 4.23 13.64
CA ARG A 98 -5.23 5.47 13.86
C ARG A 98 -5.59 6.10 12.51
N GLY A 99 -6.61 6.97 12.48
CA GLY A 99 -6.98 7.71 11.26
C GLY A 99 -5.81 8.43 10.62
N THR A 100 -5.01 9.13 11.43
CA THR A 100 -3.81 9.85 10.98
C THR A 100 -2.73 8.92 10.41
N GLU A 101 -2.49 7.77 11.03
CA GLU A 101 -1.52 6.77 10.54
C GLU A 101 -1.97 6.19 9.20
N ARG A 102 -3.26 5.87 9.05
CA ARG A 102 -3.82 5.39 7.76
C ARG A 102 -3.67 6.44 6.67
N SER A 103 -4.00 7.70 6.95
CA SER A 103 -3.84 8.78 5.98
C SER A 103 -2.38 8.95 5.54
N GLN A 104 -1.44 8.88 6.49
CA GLN A 104 -0.01 8.98 6.19
C GLN A 104 0.48 7.80 5.34
N LEU A 105 0.11 6.57 5.71
CA LEU A 105 0.43 5.37 4.93
C LEU A 105 -0.14 5.44 3.51
N LEU A 106 -1.39 5.90 3.36
CA LEU A 106 -2.01 6.10 2.07
C LEU A 106 -1.25 7.13 1.21
N SER A 107 -0.79 8.23 1.80
CA SER A 107 0.05 9.21 1.11
C SER A 107 1.36 8.61 0.61
N TYR A 108 2.01 7.76 1.41
CA TYR A 108 3.22 7.04 0.99
C TYR A 108 2.95 6.04 -0.14
N ILE A 109 1.87 5.27 -0.05
CA ILE A 109 1.47 4.33 -1.10
C ILE A 109 1.17 5.08 -2.40
N ASN A 110 0.48 6.22 -2.34
CA ASN A 110 0.21 7.03 -3.52
C ASN A 110 1.50 7.58 -4.17
N LEU A 111 2.47 8.03 -3.37
CA LEU A 111 3.78 8.44 -3.87
C LEU A 111 4.50 7.25 -4.54
N TYR A 112 4.48 6.08 -3.90
CA TYR A 112 5.05 4.85 -4.46
C TYR A 112 4.44 4.51 -5.82
N TYR A 113 3.11 4.53 -5.96
CA TYR A 113 2.44 4.32 -7.24
C TYR A 113 2.88 5.31 -8.32
N ARG A 114 3.01 6.61 -8.01
CA ARG A 114 3.47 7.62 -8.97
C ARG A 114 4.90 7.41 -9.43
N LEU A 115 5.77 6.85 -8.57
CA LEU A 115 7.16 6.57 -8.91
C LEU A 115 7.30 5.34 -9.83
N HIS A 116 6.40 4.36 -9.71
CA HIS A 116 6.49 3.07 -10.40
C HIS A 116 5.54 2.92 -11.60
N LEU A 117 4.55 3.79 -11.74
CA LEU A 117 3.64 3.83 -12.90
C LEU A 117 3.80 5.15 -13.66
N PRO A 118 4.55 5.15 -14.78
CA PRO A 118 4.57 6.28 -15.70
C PRO A 118 3.14 6.61 -16.15
N ASP A 119 2.81 7.90 -16.24
CA ASP A 119 1.47 8.41 -16.62
C ASP A 119 0.31 8.06 -15.68
N PHE A 120 0.58 7.55 -14.48
CA PHE A 120 -0.48 7.33 -13.50
C PHE A 120 -1.04 8.67 -13.01
N PRO A 121 -2.31 8.99 -13.31
CA PRO A 121 -2.90 10.24 -12.86
C PRO A 121 -2.93 10.27 -11.34
N GLU A 122 -2.87 11.47 -10.76
CA GLU A 122 -3.09 11.65 -9.32
C GLU A 122 -4.38 10.92 -8.94
N LEU A 123 -4.30 9.98 -7.98
CA LEU A 123 -5.47 9.28 -7.47
C LEU A 123 -6.40 10.32 -6.81
N LYS A 124 -7.36 10.84 -7.58
CA LYS A 124 -8.44 11.71 -7.08
C LYS A 124 -9.27 11.03 -6.00
N SER A 125 -9.16 9.70 -5.88
CA SER A 125 -9.66 8.92 -4.77
C SER A 125 -9.03 9.28 -3.41
N PHE A 126 -7.92 10.02 -3.34
CA PHE A 126 -7.43 10.57 -2.07
C PHE A 126 -8.41 11.58 -1.45
N SER A 127 -9.04 12.41 -2.27
CA SER A 127 -10.09 13.36 -1.84
C SER A 127 -11.36 12.62 -1.46
N VAL A 128 -11.77 11.63 -2.27
CA VAL A 128 -12.99 10.83 -2.05
C VAL A 128 -12.86 9.90 -0.83
N LEU A 129 -11.69 9.29 -0.60
CA LEU A 129 -11.45 8.43 0.56
C LEU A 129 -11.33 9.22 1.87
N LYS A 130 -10.88 10.49 1.83
CA LYS A 130 -10.91 11.37 3.00
C LYS A 130 -12.33 11.80 3.40
N GLU A 131 -13.26 11.89 2.45
CA GLU A 131 -14.66 12.22 2.76
C GLU A 131 -15.43 11.03 3.36
N LEU A 132 -14.93 9.81 3.16
CA LEU A 132 -15.57 8.58 3.63
C LEU A 132 -15.00 8.04 4.96
N PHE A 133 -13.87 8.56 5.45
CA PHE A 133 -13.15 8.04 6.63
C PHE A 133 -12.56 9.09 7.57
#